data_AF-A0A537EQM0-F1
#
_entry.id   AF-A0A537EQM0-F1
#
_cell.length_a   1.000
_cell.length_b   1.000
_cell.length_c   1.000
_cell.angle_alpha   90.00
_cell.angle_beta   90.00
_cell.angle_gamma   90.00
#
_symmetry.space_group_name_H-M   'P 1'
#
loop_
_entity.id
_entity.type
_entity.pdbx_description
1 polymer ?
#
loop_
_entity_poly.entity_id
_entity_poly.type
_entity_poly.pdbx_seq_one_letter_code
_entity_poly.pdbx_strand_id
1 'polypeptide(L)'
;MVDQLESSHRNSHIILGAGDYDVRRLLGTMDYHSAVRPSVRSHLWLRLETLMQPVATSEPKVGVANRIWQRLRRGRIYYWPVRTLVQLGFFLLFAGIALARLNPSFNGARSWVILPVVASVKAQGAIGSTLDATTLLLSQAIFPWLPIGIMFVVGALLGRFMCGWICPVGFLQDVITGIKGRVDSVQTRTHEYWIRLKYVLVGITFLISATLGLALYNGVGSDYQQSLGPFASGLFIAITPDGTLFGTLPLILAHSWRFLGTAQVSDFSAANLGSWLEGISALTWINILILMGFIYAAWRIPRFWCRYICPVGGIMAVFQKNSLLGMHRDPVKCSNCKECETACPMQIPILDLDWKKFNDSECILCMACIDACPAGALSPKFP
;
A
#
# COMPACT_ATOMS: atom_id res chain seq x y z
N MET A 1 58.63 17.02 18.60
CA MET A 1 58.75 15.56 18.62
C MET A 1 57.35 15.02 18.87
N VAL A 2 56.62 14.41 17.96
CA VAL A 2 56.88 13.89 16.62
C VAL A 2 55.50 13.83 15.94
N ASP A 3 55.43 14.31 14.69
CA ASP A 3 54.31 14.10 13.78
C ASP A 3 54.15 12.61 13.41
N GLN A 4 53.00 12.30 12.81
CA GLN A 4 52.64 11.03 12.13
C GLN A 4 52.04 9.95 13.02
N LEU A 5 50.73 9.76 12.91
CA LEU A 5 50.15 8.56 12.28
C LEU A 5 48.65 8.78 12.08
N GLU A 6 48.36 9.25 10.87
CA GLU A 6 47.10 9.11 10.18
C GLU A 6 46.75 7.61 10.00
N SER A 7 45.45 7.31 9.87
CA SER A 7 44.87 6.00 9.55
C SER A 7 44.82 4.96 10.68
N SER A 8 43.62 4.66 11.20
CA SER A 8 43.10 3.29 11.25
C SER A 8 41.70 3.20 11.88
N HIS A 9 40.80 2.51 11.18
CA HIS A 9 39.53 1.89 11.61
C HIS A 9 38.38 2.77 12.15
N ARG A 10 37.27 2.99 11.41
CA ARG A 10 36.29 2.05 10.80
C ARG A 10 35.38 1.39 11.86
N ASN A 11 34.08 1.73 11.77
CA ASN A 11 32.88 0.99 12.18
C ASN A 11 32.94 0.10 13.44
N SER A 12 32.18 0.50 14.46
CA SER A 12 31.44 -0.44 15.32
C SER A 12 30.23 0.22 15.96
N HIS A 13 29.19 0.49 15.16
CA HIS A 13 27.82 0.57 15.70
C HIS A 13 27.42 -0.84 16.13
N ILE A 14 27.67 -1.16 17.40
CA ILE A 14 27.13 -2.36 18.04
C ILE A 14 25.64 -2.08 18.28
N ILE A 15 24.82 -2.66 17.42
CA ILE A 15 23.37 -2.78 17.59
C ILE A 15 23.16 -3.96 18.55
N LEU A 16 22.79 -3.68 19.81
CA LEU A 16 22.26 -4.72 20.70
C LEU A 16 20.74 -4.74 20.56
N GLY A 17 20.26 -5.87 20.06
CA GLY A 17 18.85 -6.18 19.87
C GLY A 17 18.09 -6.32 21.18
N ALA A 18 16.79 -6.06 21.09
CA ALA A 18 15.82 -6.26 22.16
C ALA A 18 15.80 -7.72 22.61
N GLY A 19 16.32 -7.95 23.82
CA GLY A 19 16.09 -9.14 24.63
C GLY A 19 15.69 -8.67 26.03
N ASP A 20 14.56 -9.17 26.50
CA ASP A 20 14.06 -9.01 27.86
C ASP A 20 15.10 -9.54 28.84
N TYR A 21 15.91 -8.67 29.44
CA TYR A 21 16.82 -9.03 30.53
C TYR A 21 16.77 -7.98 31.63
N ASP A 22 16.41 -8.48 32.81
CA ASP A 22 16.32 -7.79 34.09
C ASP A 22 17.67 -7.15 34.47
N VAL A 23 17.76 -5.82 34.27
CA VAL A 23 18.97 -5.00 34.49
C VAL A 23 19.42 -4.98 35.96
N ARG A 24 18.58 -5.46 36.91
CA ARG A 24 18.98 -5.57 38.32
C ARG A 24 20.03 -6.64 38.60
N ARG A 25 20.29 -7.56 37.67
CA ARG A 25 21.26 -8.66 37.89
C ARG A 25 22.69 -8.33 37.45
N LEU A 26 22.91 -7.30 36.63
CA LEU A 26 24.25 -6.93 36.12
C LEU A 26 25.01 -5.93 37.01
N LEU A 27 24.33 -5.29 37.97
CA LEU A 27 24.94 -4.31 38.89
C LEU A 27 25.45 -4.93 40.20
N GLY A 28 25.40 -6.26 40.34
CA GLY A 28 25.72 -6.95 41.60
C GLY A 28 27.17 -7.39 41.79
N THR A 29 28.06 -7.24 40.80
CA THR A 29 29.42 -7.83 40.91
C THR A 29 30.47 -7.00 40.19
N MET A 30 30.83 -5.83 40.70
CA MET A 30 32.16 -5.25 40.44
C MET A 30 32.62 -4.44 41.66
N ASP A 31 33.22 -5.16 42.62
CA ASP A 31 34.20 -4.61 43.53
C ASP A 31 35.42 -4.15 42.73
N TYR A 32 35.79 -2.87 42.81
CA TYR A 32 37.16 -2.45 42.54
C TYR A 32 37.54 -1.22 43.36
N HIS A 33 38.28 -1.48 44.43
CA HIS A 33 39.17 -0.52 45.07
C HIS A 33 40.13 0.09 44.03
N SER A 34 40.11 1.40 43.82
CA SER A 34 41.32 2.26 43.73
C SER A 34 41.02 3.72 43.38
N ALA A 35 41.39 4.59 44.33
CA ALA A 35 41.95 5.94 44.16
C ALA A 35 41.49 6.84 42.99
N VAL A 36 40.45 7.67 43.22
CA VAL A 36 40.27 8.95 42.50
C VAL A 36 39.81 10.05 43.47
N ARG A 37 40.47 11.22 43.40
CA ARG A 37 40.36 12.37 44.32
C ARG A 37 38.94 13.00 44.38
N PRO A 38 38.54 13.65 45.49
CA PRO A 38 37.14 13.99 45.77
C PRO A 38 36.57 15.22 45.04
N SER A 39 37.36 16.01 44.31
CA SER A 39 36.95 17.35 43.86
C SER A 39 36.37 17.44 42.43
N VAL A 40 36.39 16.37 41.63
CA VAL A 40 35.87 16.37 40.24
C VAL A 40 34.49 15.66 40.15
N ARG A 41 34.00 15.12 41.27
CA ARG A 41 32.77 14.33 41.33
C ARG A 41 31.49 15.17 41.19
N SER A 42 31.52 16.47 41.47
CA SER A 42 30.32 17.31 41.44
C SER A 42 29.92 17.79 40.04
N HIS A 43 30.88 18.08 39.14
CA HIS A 43 30.54 18.66 37.84
C HIS A 43 30.19 17.64 36.74
N LEU A 44 30.73 16.42 36.82
CA LEU A 44 30.45 15.37 35.82
C LEU A 44 29.08 14.71 36.07
N TRP A 45 28.67 14.56 37.33
CA TRP A 45 27.36 14.02 37.71
C TRP A 45 26.21 14.96 37.34
N LEU A 46 26.36 16.28 37.56
CA LEU A 46 25.35 17.29 37.20
C LEU A 46 25.11 17.43 35.68
N ARG A 47 26.11 17.10 34.83
CA ARG A 47 25.95 17.10 33.37
C ARG A 47 25.35 15.81 32.79
N LEU A 48 25.45 14.69 33.51
CA LEU A 48 24.90 13.41 33.07
C LEU A 48 23.42 13.23 33.48
N GLU A 49 22.99 13.81 34.59
CA GLU A 49 21.57 13.83 34.99
C GLU A 49 20.69 14.70 34.08
N THR A 50 21.25 15.74 33.46
CA THR A 50 20.51 16.60 32.53
C THR A 50 20.29 15.99 31.14
N LEU A 51 21.04 14.93 30.78
CA LEU A 51 20.89 14.19 29.52
C LEU A 51 20.07 12.89 29.66
N MET A 52 19.70 12.53 30.89
CA MET A 52 18.93 11.32 31.19
C MET A 52 17.65 11.65 31.96
N GLN A 53 16.85 12.59 31.45
CA GLN A 53 15.45 12.60 31.81
C GLN A 53 14.75 11.47 31.03
N PRO A 54 14.25 10.41 31.68
CA PRO A 54 13.32 9.51 31.02
C PRO A 54 12.10 10.35 30.65
N VAL A 55 11.83 10.46 29.34
CA VAL A 55 10.55 10.97 28.87
C VAL A 55 9.49 10.03 29.43
N ALA A 56 8.88 10.43 30.55
CA ALA A 56 7.78 9.72 31.17
C ALA A 56 6.57 9.81 30.24
N THR A 57 6.51 8.95 29.23
CA THR A 57 5.29 8.71 28.46
C THR A 57 4.40 7.76 29.26
N SER A 58 3.84 8.26 30.36
CA SER A 58 2.57 7.74 30.84
C SER A 58 1.55 8.84 30.67
N GLU A 59 1.16 9.09 29.42
CA GLU A 59 -0.11 9.76 29.18
C GLU A 59 -1.17 8.99 29.97
N PRO A 60 -1.94 9.64 30.86
CA PRO A 60 -3.10 8.98 31.45
C PRO A 60 -3.93 8.45 30.28
N LYS A 61 -4.48 7.23 30.40
CA LYS A 61 -5.41 6.68 29.40
C LYS A 61 -6.65 7.57 29.36
N VAL A 62 -6.54 8.70 28.67
CA VAL A 62 -7.60 9.68 28.56
C VAL A 62 -8.69 8.97 27.78
N GLY A 63 -9.89 8.90 28.37
CA GLY A 63 -11.05 8.29 27.75
C GLY A 63 -11.19 8.76 26.31
N VAL A 64 -11.61 7.85 25.41
CA VAL A 64 -11.72 8.11 23.97
C VAL A 64 -12.47 9.43 23.70
N ALA A 65 -13.51 9.74 24.48
CA ALA A 65 -14.24 10.99 24.43
C ALA A 65 -13.39 12.24 24.71
N ASN A 66 -12.50 12.24 25.70
CA ASN A 66 -11.65 13.39 26.02
C ASN A 66 -10.51 13.56 24.99
N ARG A 67 -10.02 12.46 24.39
CA ARG A 67 -9.11 12.55 23.24
C ARG A 67 -9.81 13.18 22.05
N ILE A 68 -11.03 12.74 21.74
CA ILE A 68 -11.84 13.33 20.66
C ILE A 68 -12.13 14.81 20.94
N TRP A 69 -12.46 15.16 22.18
CA TRP A 69 -12.77 16.54 22.58
C TRP A 69 -11.55 17.47 22.55
N GLN A 70 -10.39 17.05 23.06
CA GLN A 70 -9.12 17.80 22.92
C GLN A 70 -8.62 17.87 21.47
N ARG A 71 -9.03 16.93 20.60
CA ARG A 71 -8.71 16.90 19.17
C ARG A 71 -9.62 17.84 18.36
N LEU A 72 -10.91 17.91 18.67
CA LEU A 72 -11.86 18.88 18.08
C LEU A 72 -11.55 20.32 18.49
N ARG A 73 -11.17 20.54 19.76
CA ARG A 73 -10.90 21.88 20.31
C ARG A 73 -9.68 22.59 19.67
N ARG A 74 -8.82 21.84 18.97
CA ARG A 74 -7.62 22.38 18.30
C ARG A 74 -7.87 22.90 16.87
N GLY A 75 -9.11 22.85 16.37
CA GLY A 75 -9.44 23.38 15.03
C GLY A 75 -8.68 22.72 13.88
N ARG A 76 -8.16 21.50 14.10
CA ARG A 76 -7.31 20.81 13.14
C ARG A 76 -8.17 20.05 12.14
N ILE A 77 -7.96 20.31 10.84
CA ILE A 77 -8.63 19.58 9.76
C ILE A 77 -8.16 18.13 9.80
N TYR A 78 -9.10 17.20 9.92
CA TYR A 78 -8.82 15.76 9.96
C TYR A 78 -9.05 15.18 8.56
N TYR A 79 -8.04 14.52 8.00
CA TYR A 79 -8.08 14.08 6.60
C TYR A 79 -8.75 12.71 6.43
N TRP A 80 -8.76 11.87 7.46
CA TRP A 80 -9.39 10.55 7.43
C TRP A 80 -10.84 10.53 6.92
N PRO A 81 -11.80 11.32 7.45
CA PRO A 81 -13.19 11.26 6.99
C PRO A 81 -13.33 11.75 5.56
N VAL A 82 -12.60 12.80 5.18
CA VAL A 82 -12.60 13.32 3.81
C VAL A 82 -12.08 12.26 2.85
N ARG A 83 -10.97 11.60 3.19
CA ARG A 83 -10.39 10.51 2.42
C ARG A 83 -11.36 9.34 2.29
N THR A 84 -11.97 8.89 3.38
CA THR A 84 -12.91 7.76 3.36
C THR A 84 -14.16 8.08 2.53
N LEU A 85 -14.67 9.32 2.58
CA LEU A 85 -15.78 9.75 1.73
C LEU A 85 -15.41 9.75 0.24
N VAL A 86 -14.23 10.28 -0.11
CA VAL A 86 -13.75 10.26 -1.51
C VAL A 86 -13.58 8.83 -2.00
N GLN A 87 -12.93 7.98 -1.20
CA GLN A 87 -12.72 6.57 -1.53
C GLN A 87 -14.04 5.82 -1.73
N LEU A 88 -15.01 6.02 -0.83
CA LEU A 88 -16.34 5.41 -0.94
C LEU A 88 -17.08 5.89 -2.19
N GLY A 89 -17.02 7.19 -2.49
CA GLY A 89 -17.63 7.77 -3.69
C GLY A 89 -17.08 7.13 -4.96
N PHE A 90 -15.75 7.00 -5.08
CA PHE A 90 -15.14 6.31 -6.22
C PHE A 90 -15.47 4.81 -6.23
N PHE A 91 -15.43 4.13 -5.09
CA PHE A 91 -15.78 2.71 -5.01
C PHE A 91 -17.20 2.44 -5.52
N LEU A 92 -18.18 3.24 -5.09
CA LEU A 92 -19.57 3.15 -5.56
C LEU A 92 -19.69 3.50 -7.04
N LEU A 93 -18.92 4.46 -7.54
CA LEU A 93 -18.86 4.78 -8.97
C LEU A 93 -18.34 3.59 -9.80
N PHE A 94 -17.23 2.97 -9.39
CA PHE A 94 -16.67 1.79 -10.05
C PHE A 94 -17.62 0.58 -9.98
N ALA A 95 -18.23 0.34 -8.81
CA ALA A 95 -19.23 -0.71 -8.62
C ALA A 95 -20.47 -0.47 -9.49
N GLY A 96 -20.95 0.77 -9.55
CA GLY A 96 -22.11 1.17 -10.35
C GLY A 96 -21.87 0.95 -11.84
N ILE A 97 -20.68 1.28 -12.35
CA ILE A 97 -20.31 1.03 -13.75
C ILE A 97 -20.23 -0.47 -14.04
N ALA A 98 -19.63 -1.26 -13.14
CA ALA A 98 -19.58 -2.71 -13.28
C ALA A 98 -20.98 -3.35 -13.30
N LEU A 99 -21.90 -2.87 -12.45
CA LEU A 99 -23.30 -3.32 -12.44
C LEU A 99 -24.08 -2.84 -13.66
N ALA A 100 -23.82 -1.62 -14.16
CA ALA A 100 -24.45 -1.10 -15.37
C ALA A 100 -24.15 -1.96 -16.60
N ARG A 101 -22.98 -2.64 -16.63
CA ARG A 101 -22.64 -3.61 -17.70
C ARG A 101 -23.53 -4.86 -17.71
N LEU A 102 -24.11 -5.23 -16.57
CA LEU A 102 -25.03 -6.37 -16.51
C LEU A 102 -26.39 -6.06 -17.13
N ASN A 103 -26.71 -4.76 -17.31
CA ASN A 103 -27.97 -4.31 -17.86
C ASN A 103 -27.79 -3.88 -19.32
N PRO A 104 -28.42 -4.56 -20.30
CA PRO A 104 -28.25 -4.25 -21.72
C PRO A 104 -28.69 -2.82 -22.10
N SER A 105 -29.56 -2.19 -21.30
CA SER A 105 -30.05 -0.82 -21.51
C SER A 105 -28.98 0.28 -21.30
N PHE A 106 -27.87 -0.02 -20.60
CA PHE A 106 -26.81 0.95 -20.30
C PHE A 106 -25.51 0.70 -21.07
N ASN A 107 -25.53 -0.17 -22.08
CA ASN A 107 -24.35 -0.54 -22.89
C ASN A 107 -23.70 0.62 -23.69
N GLY A 108 -24.32 1.82 -23.70
CA GLY A 108 -23.93 2.96 -24.55
C GLY A 108 -22.90 3.94 -23.96
N ALA A 109 -22.61 3.93 -22.65
CA ALA A 109 -21.68 4.88 -22.06
C ALA A 109 -20.21 4.41 -22.22
N ARG A 110 -19.69 4.41 -23.45
CA ARG A 110 -18.28 4.20 -23.80
C ARG A 110 -17.43 5.45 -23.54
N SER A 111 -17.45 6.01 -22.32
CA SER A 111 -16.45 7.02 -21.95
C SER A 111 -15.21 6.31 -21.41
N TRP A 112 -14.17 6.16 -22.24
CA TRP A 112 -12.89 5.52 -21.89
C TRP A 112 -12.05 6.49 -21.07
N VAL A 113 -12.25 6.52 -19.75
CA VAL A 113 -11.37 7.28 -18.85
C VAL A 113 -10.29 6.35 -18.36
N ILE A 114 -9.03 6.65 -18.67
CA ILE A 114 -7.88 5.85 -18.26
C ILE A 114 -7.24 6.53 -17.05
N LEU A 115 -7.21 5.83 -15.92
CA LEU A 115 -6.61 6.33 -14.68
C LEU A 115 -5.43 5.44 -14.27
N PRO A 116 -4.37 6.00 -13.65
CA PRO A 116 -3.26 5.21 -13.11
C PRO A 116 -3.64 4.58 -11.76
N VAL A 117 -4.72 3.82 -11.78
CA VAL A 117 -5.36 3.16 -10.66
C VAL A 117 -5.68 1.73 -11.08
N VAL A 118 -5.72 0.81 -10.12
CA VAL A 118 -6.10 -0.59 -10.38
C VAL A 118 -7.60 -0.63 -10.70
N ALA A 119 -7.92 -0.90 -11.96
CA ALA A 119 -9.24 -0.86 -12.56
C ALA A 119 -9.25 -1.76 -13.81
N SER A 120 -9.64 -3.02 -13.62
CA SER A 120 -9.56 -4.06 -14.65
C SER A 120 -10.49 -3.73 -15.80
N VAL A 121 -9.92 -3.70 -17.01
CA VAL A 121 -10.67 -3.51 -18.26
C VAL A 121 -11.76 -4.58 -18.41
N LYS A 122 -11.53 -5.81 -17.91
CA LYS A 122 -12.52 -6.90 -17.92
C LYS A 122 -13.73 -6.62 -17.02
N ALA A 123 -13.54 -5.88 -15.94
CA ALA A 123 -14.59 -5.62 -14.96
C ALA A 123 -15.42 -4.37 -15.32
N GLN A 124 -14.78 -3.30 -15.76
CA GLN A 124 -15.42 -1.98 -15.85
C GLN A 124 -15.61 -1.53 -17.30
N GLY A 125 -14.67 -1.87 -18.19
CA GLY A 125 -14.69 -1.60 -19.64
C GLY A 125 -14.85 -0.14 -20.10
N ALA A 126 -15.32 0.76 -19.23
CA ALA A 126 -15.45 2.20 -19.43
C ALA A 126 -14.34 2.94 -18.67
N ILE A 127 -14.01 2.49 -17.45
CA ILE A 127 -12.81 2.96 -16.74
C ILE A 127 -11.80 1.83 -16.76
N GLY A 128 -10.60 2.10 -17.27
CA GLY A 128 -9.51 1.13 -17.34
C GLY A 128 -8.26 1.66 -16.66
N SER A 129 -7.46 0.74 -16.13
CA SER A 129 -6.14 1.09 -15.61
C SER A 129 -5.19 1.44 -16.76
N THR A 130 -4.27 2.36 -16.53
CA THR A 130 -3.20 2.68 -17.51
C THR A 130 -2.38 1.43 -17.87
N LEU A 131 -2.15 0.53 -16.90
CA LEU A 131 -1.38 -0.69 -17.11
C LEU A 131 -2.11 -1.69 -17.99
N ASP A 132 -3.40 -1.96 -17.73
CA ASP A 132 -4.18 -2.90 -18.55
C ASP A 132 -4.38 -2.36 -19.97
N ALA A 133 -4.58 -1.05 -20.12
CA ALA A 133 -4.62 -0.41 -21.43
C ALA A 133 -3.27 -0.54 -22.16
N THR A 134 -2.15 -0.41 -21.44
CA THR A 134 -0.81 -0.60 -22.00
C THR A 134 -0.61 -2.05 -22.48
N THR A 135 -0.91 -3.05 -21.64
CA THR A 135 -0.72 -4.46 -22.00
C THR A 135 -1.67 -4.90 -23.11
N LEU A 136 -2.91 -4.39 -23.12
CA LEU A 136 -3.90 -4.70 -24.14
C LEU A 136 -3.50 -4.13 -25.51
N LEU A 137 -3.07 -2.86 -25.58
CA LEU A 137 -2.60 -2.26 -26.83
C LEU A 137 -1.36 -2.97 -27.36
N LEU A 138 -0.44 -3.33 -26.46
CA LEU A 138 0.77 -4.07 -26.82
C LEU A 138 0.44 -5.48 -27.35
N SER A 139 -0.59 -6.12 -26.81
CA SER A 139 -1.12 -7.41 -27.32
C SER A 139 -1.79 -7.29 -28.69
N GLN A 140 -2.02 -6.07 -29.19
CA GLN A 140 -2.55 -5.79 -30.53
C GLN A 140 -1.47 -5.22 -31.47
N ALA A 141 -0.19 -5.30 -31.07
CA ALA A 141 0.94 -4.69 -31.77
C ALA A 141 0.83 -3.17 -31.97
N ILE A 142 0.04 -2.48 -31.13
CA ILE A 142 -0.11 -1.02 -31.16
C ILE A 142 0.74 -0.44 -30.03
N PHE A 143 1.57 0.56 -30.34
CA PHE A 143 2.37 1.22 -29.32
C PHE A 143 1.49 2.09 -28.38
N PRO A 144 1.54 1.88 -27.05
CA PRO A 144 0.64 2.52 -26.08
C PRO A 144 1.10 3.93 -25.66
N TRP A 145 1.17 4.88 -26.60
CA TRP A 145 1.60 6.27 -26.32
C TRP A 145 0.74 6.97 -25.24
N LEU A 146 -0.58 6.85 -25.37
CA LEU A 146 -1.53 7.58 -24.52
C LEU A 146 -1.54 7.09 -23.05
N PRO A 147 -1.68 5.78 -22.75
CA PRO A 147 -1.64 5.33 -21.35
C PRO A 147 -0.31 5.61 -20.66
N ILE A 148 0.82 5.48 -21.39
CA ILE A 148 2.15 5.81 -20.85
C ILE A 148 2.26 7.31 -20.56
N GLY A 149 1.79 8.16 -21.48
CA GLY A 149 1.78 9.62 -21.30
C GLY A 149 0.96 10.04 -20.07
N ILE A 150 -0.26 9.52 -19.93
CA ILE A 150 -1.11 9.78 -18.75
C ILE A 150 -0.41 9.32 -17.47
N MET A 151 0.20 8.13 -17.50
CA MET A 151 0.90 7.58 -16.35
C MET A 151 2.11 8.44 -15.95
N PHE A 152 2.85 8.97 -16.91
CA PHE A 152 3.97 9.89 -16.67
C PHE A 152 3.51 11.23 -16.10
N VAL A 153 2.51 11.87 -16.73
CA VAL A 153 2.00 13.18 -16.30
C VAL A 153 1.38 13.09 -14.90
N VAL A 154 0.47 12.14 -14.68
CA VAL A 154 -0.19 12.00 -13.38
C VAL A 154 0.80 11.54 -12.31
N GLY A 155 1.73 10.63 -12.65
CA GLY A 155 2.79 10.20 -11.74
C GLY A 155 3.70 11.36 -11.32
N ALA A 156 4.14 12.21 -12.25
CA ALA A 156 5.00 13.35 -11.93
C ALA A 156 4.28 14.40 -11.06
N LEU A 157 3.00 14.66 -11.32
CA LEU A 157 2.23 15.67 -10.58
C LEU A 157 1.78 15.16 -9.21
N LEU A 158 1.16 13.98 -9.17
CA LEU A 158 0.42 13.45 -8.01
C LEU A 158 1.08 12.22 -7.39
N GLY A 159 2.05 11.60 -8.06
CA GLY A 159 2.72 10.39 -7.60
C GLY A 159 1.71 9.27 -7.32
N ARG A 160 1.78 8.72 -6.11
CA ARG A 160 0.91 7.63 -5.63
C ARG A 160 -0.36 8.12 -4.91
N PHE A 161 -0.67 9.41 -4.96
CA PHE A 161 -1.89 9.95 -4.36
C PHE A 161 -3.16 9.23 -4.86
N MET A 162 -3.20 8.85 -6.14
CA MET A 162 -4.31 8.11 -6.74
C MET A 162 -4.55 6.75 -6.06
N CYS A 163 -3.48 6.03 -5.69
CA CYS A 163 -3.57 4.78 -4.93
C CYS A 163 -4.10 5.00 -3.51
N GLY A 164 -3.85 6.18 -2.93
CA GLY A 164 -4.35 6.60 -1.62
C GLY A 164 -5.85 6.89 -1.63
N TRP A 165 -6.32 7.67 -2.61
CA TRP A 165 -7.62 8.36 -2.56
C TRP A 165 -8.68 7.82 -3.52
N ILE A 166 -8.29 7.34 -4.70
CA ILE A 166 -9.23 6.98 -5.77
C ILE A 166 -9.38 5.46 -5.91
N CYS A 167 -8.33 4.70 -5.57
CA CYS A 167 -8.27 3.27 -5.81
C CYS A 167 -9.32 2.45 -5.02
N PRO A 168 -10.22 1.70 -5.68
CA PRO A 168 -11.23 0.89 -5.00
C PRO A 168 -10.62 -0.29 -4.23
N VAL A 169 -9.52 -0.87 -4.75
CA VAL A 169 -8.76 -1.92 -4.04
C VAL A 169 -8.06 -1.37 -2.80
N GLY A 170 -7.63 -0.11 -2.85
CA GLY A 170 -7.06 0.59 -1.69
C GLY A 170 -8.10 0.79 -0.60
N PHE A 171 -9.31 1.24 -0.97
CA PHE A 171 -10.45 1.38 -0.06
C PHE A 171 -10.80 0.04 0.60
N LEU A 172 -10.93 -1.04 -0.18
CA LEU A 172 -11.27 -2.36 0.36
C LEU A 172 -10.25 -2.82 1.43
N GLN A 173 -8.95 -2.62 1.18
CA GLN A 173 -7.92 -2.95 2.16
C GLN A 173 -7.98 -2.06 3.41
N ASP A 174 -8.29 -0.77 3.25
CA ASP A 174 -8.47 0.14 4.39
C ASP A 174 -9.68 -0.26 5.24
N VAL A 175 -10.79 -0.69 4.63
CA VAL A 175 -11.98 -1.21 5.32
C VAL A 175 -11.64 -2.50 6.09
N ILE A 176 -10.98 -3.46 5.44
CA ILE A 176 -10.57 -4.73 6.06
C ILE A 176 -9.66 -4.48 7.27
N THR A 177 -8.69 -3.57 7.12
CA THR A 177 -7.78 -3.19 8.22
C THR A 177 -8.52 -2.42 9.32
N GLY A 178 -9.47 -1.56 8.94
CA GLY A 178 -10.30 -0.78 9.86
C GLY A 178 -11.15 -1.67 10.77
N ILE A 179 -11.73 -2.76 10.24
CA ILE A 179 -12.50 -3.74 11.02
C ILE A 179 -11.62 -4.42 12.08
N LYS A 180 -10.35 -4.70 11.77
CA LYS A 180 -9.38 -5.27 12.73
C LYS A 180 -8.98 -4.27 13.83
N GLY A 181 -9.03 -2.97 13.54
CA GLY A 181 -8.73 -1.90 14.50
C GLY A 181 -7.26 -1.78 14.92
N ARG A 182 -6.34 -2.51 14.28
CA ARG A 182 -4.89 -2.44 14.54
C ARG A 182 -4.11 -2.43 13.23
N VAL A 183 -3.08 -1.60 13.18
CA VAL A 183 -2.12 -1.53 12.07
C VAL A 183 -0.94 -2.42 12.45
N ASP A 184 -0.85 -3.61 11.85
CA ASP A 184 0.27 -4.51 12.10
C ASP A 184 1.50 -4.04 11.31
N SER A 185 2.63 -3.92 12.00
CA SER A 185 3.93 -3.67 11.38
C SER A 185 4.64 -4.97 11.05
N VAL A 186 5.34 -5.01 9.92
CA VAL A 186 6.18 -6.15 9.51
C VAL A 186 7.64 -5.85 9.86
N GLN A 187 8.45 -6.87 10.12
CA GLN A 187 9.90 -6.67 10.31
C GLN A 187 10.53 -5.95 9.10
N THR A 188 11.39 -4.96 9.35
CA THR A 188 11.96 -4.06 8.33
C THR A 188 12.68 -4.80 7.20
N ARG A 189 13.48 -5.82 7.53
CA ARG A 189 14.20 -6.63 6.54
C ARG A 189 13.26 -7.38 5.58
N THR A 190 12.20 -7.97 6.12
CA THR A 190 11.16 -8.63 5.33
C THR A 190 10.42 -7.59 4.49
N HIS A 191 10.06 -6.46 5.08
CA HIS A 191 9.41 -5.37 4.36
C HIS A 191 10.19 -4.92 3.11
N GLU A 192 11.50 -4.67 3.23
CA GLU A 192 12.34 -4.28 2.09
C GLU A 192 12.44 -5.36 1.00
N TYR A 193 12.57 -6.63 1.38
CA TYR A 193 12.62 -7.72 0.41
C TYR A 193 11.34 -7.81 -0.42
N TRP A 194 10.18 -7.74 0.24
CA TRP A 194 8.89 -7.79 -0.43
C TRP A 194 8.62 -6.52 -1.28
N ILE A 195 9.18 -5.37 -0.92
CA ILE A 195 9.16 -4.19 -1.81
C ILE A 195 9.93 -4.46 -3.11
N ARG A 196 11.12 -5.09 -3.02
CA ARG A 196 11.92 -5.43 -4.22
C ARG A 196 11.19 -6.41 -5.13
N LEU A 197 10.47 -7.38 -4.56
CA LEU A 197 9.67 -8.33 -5.33
C LEU A 197 8.63 -7.63 -6.24
N LYS A 198 7.99 -6.57 -5.77
CA LYS A 198 7.08 -5.75 -6.60
C LYS A 198 7.75 -5.22 -7.86
N TYR A 199 8.99 -4.73 -7.77
CA TYR A 199 9.70 -4.20 -8.93
C TYR A 199 10.10 -5.31 -9.91
N VAL A 200 10.41 -6.51 -9.39
CA VAL A 200 10.60 -7.70 -10.23
C VAL A 200 9.32 -8.07 -10.98
N LEU A 201 8.16 -8.03 -10.32
CA LEU A 201 6.86 -8.28 -10.97
C LEU A 201 6.54 -7.26 -12.08
N VAL A 202 6.86 -5.98 -11.86
CA VAL A 202 6.76 -4.95 -12.90
C VAL A 202 7.66 -5.31 -14.09
N GLY A 203 8.93 -5.62 -13.83
CA GLY A 203 9.89 -6.00 -14.86
C GLY A 203 9.42 -7.20 -15.70
N ILE A 204 8.94 -8.26 -15.04
CA ILE A 204 8.40 -9.46 -15.72
C ILE A 204 7.17 -9.11 -16.56
N THR A 205 6.25 -8.30 -16.03
CA THR A 205 5.02 -7.91 -16.75
C THR A 205 5.35 -7.15 -18.03
N PHE A 206 6.27 -6.19 -17.96
CA PHE A 206 6.71 -5.45 -19.15
C PHE A 206 7.52 -6.32 -20.11
N LEU A 207 8.38 -7.20 -19.60
CA LEU A 207 9.16 -8.10 -20.44
C LEU A 207 8.27 -9.02 -21.27
N ILE A 208 7.31 -9.71 -20.64
CA ILE A 208 6.37 -10.60 -21.34
C ILE A 208 5.51 -9.82 -22.34
N SER A 209 5.01 -8.65 -21.94
CA SER A 209 4.15 -7.85 -22.81
C SER A 209 4.94 -7.30 -24.01
N ALA A 210 6.18 -6.88 -23.81
CA ALA A 210 7.06 -6.37 -24.86
C ALA A 210 7.50 -7.48 -25.82
N THR A 211 7.84 -8.68 -25.32
CA THR A 211 8.17 -9.82 -26.18
C THR A 211 6.98 -10.26 -27.01
N LEU A 212 5.77 -10.26 -26.45
CA LEU A 212 4.54 -10.54 -27.20
C LEU A 212 4.28 -9.49 -28.28
N GLY A 213 4.36 -8.20 -27.94
CA GLY A 213 4.17 -7.10 -28.90
C GLY A 213 5.19 -7.16 -30.05
N LEU A 214 6.45 -7.45 -29.74
CA LEU A 214 7.50 -7.63 -30.75
C LEU A 214 7.26 -8.87 -31.62
N ALA A 215 6.84 -9.99 -31.04
CA ALA A 215 6.52 -11.21 -31.80
C ALA A 215 5.35 -10.98 -32.77
N LEU A 216 4.30 -10.27 -32.33
CA LEU A 216 3.16 -9.89 -33.15
C LEU A 216 3.56 -8.93 -34.28
N TYR A 217 4.43 -7.96 -33.99
CA TYR A 217 4.96 -7.05 -35.02
C TYR A 217 5.73 -7.79 -36.12
N ASN A 218 6.45 -8.86 -35.77
CA ASN A 218 7.18 -9.70 -36.72
C ASN A 218 6.30 -10.79 -37.40
N GLY A 219 4.99 -10.81 -37.15
CA GLY A 219 4.05 -11.74 -37.77
C GLY A 219 4.08 -13.18 -37.22
N VAL A 220 4.89 -13.47 -36.19
CA VAL A 220 5.00 -14.79 -35.54
C VAL A 220 4.24 -14.86 -34.19
N GLY A 221 3.51 -13.80 -33.85
CA GLY A 221 2.92 -13.67 -32.52
C GLY A 221 1.59 -14.39 -32.30
N SER A 222 0.92 -14.91 -33.35
CA SER A 222 -0.37 -15.60 -33.22
C SER A 222 -0.26 -16.87 -32.38
N ASP A 223 0.77 -17.68 -32.63
CA ASP A 223 1.00 -18.94 -31.93
C ASP A 223 1.42 -18.68 -30.47
N TYR A 224 2.18 -17.60 -30.27
CA TYR A 224 2.56 -17.15 -28.93
C TYR A 224 1.35 -16.64 -28.13
N GLN A 225 0.43 -15.91 -28.77
CA GLN A 225 -0.81 -15.45 -28.16
C GLN A 225 -1.73 -16.62 -27.78
N GLN A 226 -1.85 -17.63 -28.65
CA GLN A 226 -2.65 -18.82 -28.37
C GLN A 226 -2.05 -19.65 -27.22
N SER A 227 -0.73 -19.75 -27.14
CA SER A 227 -0.02 -20.45 -26.06
C SER A 227 -0.19 -19.76 -24.70
N LEU A 228 -0.21 -18.43 -24.68
CA LEU A 228 -0.44 -17.63 -23.48
C LEU A 228 -1.91 -17.63 -23.04
N GLY A 229 -2.84 -17.90 -23.95
CA GLY A 229 -4.28 -18.03 -23.67
C GLY A 229 -4.83 -16.82 -22.89
N PRO A 230 -5.49 -17.02 -21.72
CA PRO A 230 -6.05 -15.94 -20.91
C PRO A 230 -5.05 -14.88 -20.44
N PHE A 231 -3.75 -15.23 -20.38
CA PHE A 231 -2.67 -14.33 -19.96
C PHE A 231 -2.14 -13.45 -21.10
N ALA A 232 -2.52 -13.73 -22.36
CA ALA A 232 -2.02 -12.98 -23.51
C ALA A 232 -2.45 -11.50 -23.50
N SER A 233 -3.65 -11.22 -22.97
CA SER A 233 -4.14 -9.84 -22.77
C SER A 233 -3.35 -9.05 -21.70
N GLY A 234 -2.56 -9.74 -20.88
CA GLY A 234 -1.76 -9.19 -19.80
C GLY A 234 -1.76 -10.13 -18.59
N LEU A 235 -0.57 -10.47 -18.09
CA LEU A 235 -0.38 -11.36 -16.93
C LEU A 235 -1.21 -10.88 -15.72
N PHE A 236 -1.24 -9.57 -15.50
CA PHE A 236 -1.89 -8.97 -14.34
C PHE A 236 -3.42 -8.87 -14.47
N ILE A 237 -3.95 -8.76 -15.69
CA ILE A 237 -5.41 -8.72 -15.94
C ILE A 237 -6.08 -10.01 -15.49
N ALA A 238 -5.36 -11.14 -15.52
CA ALA A 238 -5.89 -12.43 -15.10
C ALA A 238 -5.84 -12.65 -13.58
N ILE A 239 -4.90 -12.04 -12.86
CA ILE A 239 -4.60 -12.34 -11.45
C ILE A 239 -5.08 -11.22 -10.51
N THR A 240 -5.70 -10.17 -11.07
CA THR A 240 -6.07 -8.97 -10.34
C THR A 240 -7.32 -9.19 -9.44
N PRO A 241 -7.26 -8.84 -8.15
CA PRO A 241 -8.37 -9.03 -7.23
C PRO A 241 -9.56 -8.11 -7.56
N ASP A 242 -9.34 -6.97 -8.23
CA ASP A 242 -10.42 -6.09 -8.69
C ASP A 242 -11.17 -6.68 -9.90
N GLY A 243 -10.47 -7.39 -10.79
CA GLY A 243 -11.10 -8.15 -11.87
C GLY A 243 -12.05 -9.20 -11.31
N THR A 244 -11.63 -9.88 -10.24
CA THR A 244 -12.49 -10.83 -9.54
C THR A 244 -13.65 -10.13 -8.81
N LEU A 245 -13.36 -9.05 -8.09
CA LEU A 245 -14.32 -8.34 -7.24
C LEU A 245 -15.42 -7.60 -8.04
N PHE A 246 -15.05 -6.94 -9.13
CA PHE A 246 -15.98 -6.14 -9.93
C PHE A 246 -16.41 -6.82 -11.23
N GLY A 247 -15.66 -7.81 -11.72
CA GLY A 247 -16.01 -8.56 -12.92
C GLY A 247 -16.72 -9.87 -12.59
N THR A 248 -16.00 -10.81 -11.99
CA THR A 248 -16.55 -12.17 -11.80
C THR A 248 -17.59 -12.25 -10.68
N LEU A 249 -17.42 -11.52 -9.57
CA LEU A 249 -18.30 -11.62 -8.41
C LEU A 249 -19.74 -11.16 -8.76
N PRO A 250 -19.98 -10.03 -9.44
CA PRO A 250 -21.34 -9.64 -9.83
C PRO A 250 -21.98 -10.61 -10.83
N LEU A 251 -21.19 -11.21 -11.74
CA LEU A 251 -21.67 -12.20 -12.69
C LEU A 251 -22.12 -13.49 -12.00
N ILE A 252 -21.33 -13.98 -11.04
CA ILE A 252 -21.67 -15.15 -10.22
C ILE A 252 -22.90 -14.83 -9.40
N LEU A 253 -22.92 -13.68 -8.71
CA LEU A 253 -24.06 -13.28 -7.89
C LEU A 253 -25.34 -13.15 -8.73
N ALA A 254 -25.27 -12.61 -9.95
CA ALA A 254 -26.41 -12.49 -10.85
C ALA A 254 -26.89 -13.85 -11.38
N HIS A 255 -25.98 -14.80 -11.66
CA HIS A 255 -26.36 -16.17 -12.04
C HIS A 255 -26.98 -16.93 -10.87
N SER A 256 -26.35 -16.87 -9.69
CA SER A 256 -26.86 -17.47 -8.46
C SER A 256 -28.21 -16.89 -8.06
N TRP A 257 -28.41 -15.57 -8.20
CA TRP A 257 -29.70 -14.94 -7.91
C TRP A 257 -30.80 -15.41 -8.87
N ARG A 258 -30.51 -15.50 -10.18
CA ARG A 258 -31.47 -16.04 -11.15
C ARG A 258 -31.81 -17.49 -10.84
N PHE A 259 -30.81 -18.31 -10.52
CA PHE A 259 -30.99 -19.69 -10.10
C PHE A 259 -31.87 -19.80 -8.85
N LEU A 260 -31.56 -19.05 -7.79
CA LEU A 260 -32.35 -19.02 -6.55
C LEU A 260 -33.77 -18.48 -6.76
N GLY A 261 -33.98 -17.57 -7.70
CA GLY A 261 -35.30 -17.02 -8.04
C GLY A 261 -36.20 -17.99 -8.81
N THR A 262 -35.62 -18.98 -9.50
CA THR A 262 -36.36 -20.02 -10.25
C THR A 262 -36.28 -21.40 -9.60
N ALA A 263 -35.51 -21.55 -8.52
CA ALA A 263 -35.25 -22.84 -7.88
C ALA A 263 -36.49 -23.37 -7.15
N GLN A 264 -36.91 -24.59 -7.49
CA GLN A 264 -37.84 -25.37 -6.70
C GLN A 264 -37.09 -26.17 -5.63
N VAL A 265 -37.78 -26.62 -4.59
CA VAL A 265 -37.19 -27.37 -3.45
C VAL A 265 -36.45 -28.65 -3.89
N SER A 266 -36.83 -29.21 -5.03
CA SER A 266 -36.18 -30.36 -5.70
C SER A 266 -34.80 -30.04 -6.29
N ASP A 267 -34.49 -28.77 -6.55
CA ASP A 267 -33.24 -28.34 -7.18
C ASP A 267 -32.07 -28.29 -6.18
N PHE A 268 -32.37 -28.34 -4.87
CA PHE A 268 -31.38 -28.46 -3.80
C PHE A 268 -30.96 -29.93 -3.52
N SER A 269 -31.27 -30.86 -4.42
CA SER A 269 -30.76 -32.23 -4.35
C SER A 269 -29.25 -32.27 -4.58
N ALA A 270 -28.54 -33.19 -3.90
CA ALA A 270 -27.09 -33.34 -3.99
C ALA A 270 -26.58 -33.57 -5.43
N ALA A 271 -27.38 -34.20 -6.29
CA ALA A 271 -27.06 -34.43 -7.69
C ALA A 271 -27.07 -33.13 -8.53
N ASN A 272 -28.01 -32.22 -8.25
CA ASN A 272 -28.14 -30.95 -8.97
C ASN A 272 -27.12 -29.91 -8.50
N LEU A 273 -26.71 -29.98 -7.23
CA LEU A 273 -25.59 -29.20 -6.72
C LEU A 273 -24.26 -29.63 -7.32
N GLY A 274 -24.05 -30.94 -7.51
CA GLY A 274 -22.86 -31.49 -8.18
C GLY A 274 -22.72 -31.01 -9.62
N SER A 275 -23.78 -31.11 -10.42
CA SER A 275 -23.77 -30.64 -11.82
C SER A 275 -23.63 -29.12 -11.94
N TRP A 276 -24.17 -28.35 -10.99
CA TRP A 276 -23.96 -26.90 -10.93
C TRP A 276 -22.50 -26.52 -10.64
N LEU A 277 -21.84 -27.24 -9.73
CA LEU A 277 -20.42 -27.05 -9.41
C LEU A 277 -19.49 -27.43 -10.57
N GLU A 278 -19.82 -28.50 -11.30
CA GLU A 278 -19.08 -28.93 -12.51
C GLU A 278 -19.22 -27.94 -13.68
N GLY A 279 -20.31 -27.16 -13.72
CA GLY A 279 -20.51 -26.09 -14.72
C GLY A 279 -19.64 -24.85 -14.50
N ILE A 280 -18.96 -24.71 -13.36
CA ILE A 280 -18.11 -23.55 -13.06
C ILE A 280 -16.72 -23.76 -13.65
N SER A 281 -16.29 -22.83 -14.53
CA SER A 281 -14.98 -22.91 -15.18
C SER A 281 -13.81 -22.95 -14.16
N ALA A 282 -12.74 -23.70 -14.48
CA ALA A 282 -11.54 -23.78 -13.63
C ALA A 282 -10.92 -22.41 -13.34
N LEU A 283 -11.01 -21.45 -14.26
CA LEU A 283 -10.55 -20.07 -14.06
C LEU A 283 -11.32 -19.36 -12.95
N THR A 284 -12.62 -19.64 -12.80
CA THR A 284 -13.44 -19.04 -11.75
C THR A 284 -12.97 -19.48 -10.37
N TRP A 285 -12.65 -20.77 -10.21
CA TRP A 285 -12.10 -21.29 -8.95
C TRP A 285 -10.75 -20.65 -8.60
N ILE A 286 -9.86 -20.50 -9.59
CA ILE A 286 -8.57 -19.80 -9.39
C ILE A 286 -8.80 -18.36 -8.94
N ASN A 287 -9.72 -17.64 -9.59
CA ASN A 287 -10.04 -16.26 -9.22
C ASN A 287 -10.61 -16.13 -7.79
N ILE A 288 -11.48 -17.07 -7.38
CA ILE A 288 -12.01 -17.12 -6.02
C ILE A 288 -10.89 -17.37 -5.01
N LEU A 289 -9.98 -18.32 -5.28
CA LEU A 289 -8.82 -18.58 -4.41
C LEU A 289 -7.90 -17.37 -4.30
N ILE A 290 -7.65 -16.65 -5.39
CA ILE A 290 -6.88 -15.41 -5.39
C ILE A 290 -7.57 -14.34 -4.53
N LEU A 291 -8.89 -14.17 -4.66
CA LEU A 291 -9.66 -13.21 -3.87
C LEU A 291 -9.61 -13.55 -2.37
N MET A 292 -9.78 -14.83 -2.02
CA MET A 292 -9.65 -15.32 -0.65
C MET A 292 -8.25 -15.04 -0.07
N GLY A 293 -7.21 -15.32 -0.85
CA GLY A 293 -5.83 -15.02 -0.49
C GLY A 293 -5.58 -13.52 -0.32
N PHE A 294 -6.14 -12.70 -1.21
CA PHE A 294 -6.08 -11.23 -1.13
C PHE A 294 -6.74 -10.71 0.16
N ILE A 295 -7.94 -11.17 0.49
CA ILE A 295 -8.66 -10.75 1.71
C ILE A 295 -7.85 -11.15 2.95
N TYR A 296 -7.34 -12.38 2.99
CA TYR A 296 -6.51 -12.86 4.09
C TYR A 296 -5.23 -12.01 4.26
N ALA A 297 -4.54 -11.73 3.16
CA ALA A 297 -3.32 -10.94 3.18
C ALA A 297 -3.59 -9.48 3.58
N ALA A 298 -4.68 -8.88 3.09
CA ALA A 298 -5.14 -7.55 3.47
C ALA A 298 -5.52 -7.46 4.96
N TRP A 299 -6.05 -8.55 5.54
CA TRP A 299 -6.36 -8.62 6.97
C TRP A 299 -5.09 -8.75 7.84
N ARG A 300 -4.04 -9.40 7.33
CA ARG A 300 -2.76 -9.51 8.03
C ARG A 300 -1.94 -8.23 7.97
N ILE A 301 -1.80 -7.65 6.78
CA ILE A 301 -0.90 -6.51 6.54
C ILE A 301 -1.69 -5.37 5.89
N PRO A 302 -1.64 -4.15 6.45
CA PRO A 302 -2.30 -2.99 5.86
C PRO A 302 -1.80 -2.77 4.44
N ARG A 303 -2.74 -2.58 3.51
CA ARG A 303 -2.46 -2.29 2.09
C ARG A 303 -1.47 -3.28 1.42
N PHE A 304 -1.47 -4.54 1.84
CA PHE A 304 -0.58 -5.60 1.34
C PHE A 304 -0.40 -5.59 -0.19
N TRP A 305 -1.51 -5.51 -0.93
CA TRP A 305 -1.48 -5.54 -2.39
C TRP A 305 -0.75 -4.34 -2.98
N CYS A 306 -1.09 -3.13 -2.51
CA CYS A 306 -0.46 -1.90 -2.97
C CYS A 306 1.00 -1.80 -2.55
N ARG A 307 1.37 -2.44 -1.43
CA ARG A 307 2.71 -2.44 -0.86
C ARG A 307 3.66 -3.40 -1.57
N TYR A 308 3.20 -4.60 -1.97
CA TYR A 308 4.09 -5.68 -2.40
C TYR A 308 3.79 -6.34 -3.75
N ILE A 309 2.58 -6.22 -4.30
CA ILE A 309 2.20 -6.99 -5.50
C ILE A 309 1.82 -6.08 -6.68
N CYS A 310 1.21 -4.93 -6.40
CA CYS A 310 0.63 -4.08 -7.43
C CYS A 310 1.69 -3.44 -8.35
N PRO A 311 1.71 -3.75 -9.66
CA PRO A 311 2.65 -3.20 -10.61
C PRO A 311 2.35 -1.73 -10.92
N VAL A 312 1.08 -1.34 -10.97
CA VAL A 312 0.69 0.09 -11.08
C VAL A 312 1.29 0.89 -9.92
N GLY A 313 1.21 0.35 -8.71
CA GLY A 313 1.81 0.93 -7.52
C GLY A 313 3.33 1.02 -7.60
N GLY A 314 4.00 0.01 -8.17
CA GLY A 314 5.44 0.01 -8.40
C GLY A 314 5.89 1.08 -9.41
N ILE A 315 5.16 1.24 -10.52
CA ILE A 315 5.47 2.27 -11.51
C ILE A 315 5.27 3.67 -10.90
N MET A 316 4.14 3.89 -10.21
CA MET A 316 3.88 5.17 -9.53
C MET A 316 4.86 5.45 -8.38
N ALA A 317 5.44 4.42 -7.76
CA ALA A 317 6.47 4.58 -6.72
C ALA A 317 7.76 5.21 -7.25
N VAL A 318 8.13 4.93 -8.50
CA VAL A 318 9.26 5.59 -9.16
C VAL A 318 9.02 7.09 -9.28
N PHE A 319 7.80 7.49 -9.66
CA PHE A 319 7.44 8.91 -9.76
C PHE A 319 7.21 9.60 -8.42
N GLN A 320 6.78 8.87 -7.39
CA GLN A 320 6.49 9.44 -6.07
C GLN A 320 7.69 10.16 -5.45
N LYS A 321 8.90 9.62 -5.60
CA LYS A 321 10.14 10.23 -5.07
C LYS A 321 10.33 11.67 -5.55
N ASN A 322 9.92 11.96 -6.79
CA ASN A 322 10.06 13.24 -7.45
C ASN A 322 8.72 13.99 -7.60
N SER A 323 7.65 13.51 -6.97
CA SER A 323 6.33 14.12 -7.09
C SER A 323 6.29 15.55 -6.56
N LEU A 324 5.47 16.41 -7.18
CA LEU A 324 5.34 17.80 -6.76
C LEU A 324 4.75 17.89 -5.35
N LEU A 325 3.72 17.11 -5.06
CA LEU A 325 3.13 17.02 -3.73
C LEU A 325 4.00 16.18 -2.80
N GLY A 326 4.36 16.72 -1.64
CA GLY A 326 5.06 15.98 -0.60
C GLY A 326 4.67 16.38 0.79
N MET A 327 5.46 15.93 1.76
CA MET A 327 5.22 16.17 3.18
C MET A 327 6.34 17.00 3.78
N HIS A 328 6.00 17.89 4.72
CA HIS A 328 6.93 18.71 5.48
C HIS A 328 6.79 18.39 6.97
N ARG A 329 7.93 18.38 7.67
CA ARG A 329 8.01 18.21 9.12
C ARG A 329 8.65 19.45 9.73
N ASP A 330 7.94 20.11 10.64
CA ASP A 330 8.45 21.21 11.44
C ASP A 330 9.30 20.66 12.60
N PRO A 331 10.63 20.85 12.60
CA PRO A 331 11.52 20.30 13.62
C PRO A 331 11.33 20.97 14.99
N VAL A 332 10.76 22.18 15.04
CA VAL A 332 10.53 22.90 16.31
C VAL A 332 9.33 22.31 17.04
N LYS A 333 8.31 21.90 16.31
CA LYS A 333 7.10 21.28 16.88
C LYS A 333 7.26 19.78 17.12
N CYS A 334 8.16 19.12 16.40
CA CYS A 334 8.28 17.66 16.45
C CYS A 334 9.01 17.19 17.73
N SER A 335 8.35 16.31 18.50
CA SER A 335 8.92 15.68 19.71
C SER A 335 9.52 14.29 19.48
N ASN A 336 9.65 13.83 18.23
CA ASN A 336 10.16 12.50 17.87
C ASN A 336 9.42 11.30 18.53
N CYS A 337 8.11 11.45 18.79
CA CYS A 337 7.26 10.45 19.46
C CYS A 337 6.91 9.18 18.64
N LYS A 338 7.31 9.07 17.37
CA LYS A 338 7.04 7.94 16.44
C LYS A 338 5.57 7.61 16.11
N GLU A 339 4.59 8.31 16.68
CA GLU A 339 3.15 8.11 16.37
C GLU A 339 2.84 8.18 14.86
N CYS A 340 3.53 9.05 14.12
CA CYS A 340 3.37 9.17 12.67
C CYS A 340 3.84 7.94 11.89
N GLU A 341 4.85 7.21 12.39
CA GLU A 341 5.37 5.98 11.77
C GLU A 341 4.47 4.79 12.09
N THR A 342 4.00 4.69 13.33
CA THR A 342 3.06 3.65 13.79
C THR A 342 1.71 3.74 13.05
N ALA A 343 1.24 4.96 12.77
CA ALA A 343 0.00 5.18 12.03
C ALA A 343 0.14 4.98 10.51
N CYS A 344 1.37 4.86 9.98
CA CYS A 344 1.61 4.79 8.54
C CYS A 344 1.28 3.37 8.01
N PRO A 345 0.26 3.20 7.14
CA PRO A 345 -0.09 1.88 6.61
C PRO A 345 1.00 1.31 5.69
N MET A 346 1.90 2.16 5.18
CA MET A 346 3.03 1.76 4.34
C MET A 346 4.31 1.54 5.14
N GLN A 347 4.31 1.82 6.46
CA GLN A 347 5.46 1.65 7.37
C GLN A 347 6.72 2.40 6.92
N ILE A 348 6.54 3.68 6.58
CA ILE A 348 7.63 4.56 6.15
C ILE A 348 8.33 5.14 7.39
N PRO A 349 9.68 5.12 7.46
CA PRO A 349 10.44 5.72 8.55
C PRO A 349 10.48 7.25 8.42
N ILE A 350 9.39 7.92 8.78
CA ILE A 350 9.19 9.38 8.59
C ILE A 350 10.24 10.21 9.34
N LEU A 351 10.70 9.76 10.50
CA LEU A 351 11.66 10.53 11.32
C LEU A 351 13.08 10.54 10.73
N ASP A 352 13.42 9.53 9.94
CA ASP A 352 14.72 9.37 9.29
C ASP A 352 14.79 10.15 7.96
N LEU A 353 13.67 10.65 7.46
CA LEU A 353 13.58 11.44 6.23
C LEU A 353 13.84 12.94 6.49
N ASP A 354 14.18 13.66 5.43
CA ASP A 354 14.42 15.10 5.45
C ASP A 354 13.19 15.88 5.96
N TRP A 355 13.42 16.91 6.78
CA TRP A 355 12.37 17.73 7.38
C TRP A 355 11.79 18.75 6.38
N LYS A 356 12.59 19.25 5.42
CA LYS A 356 12.16 20.33 4.50
C LYS A 356 11.04 19.90 3.57
N LYS A 357 11.22 18.77 2.90
CA LYS A 357 10.25 18.09 2.05
C LYS A 357 10.71 16.65 1.90
N PHE A 358 9.87 15.69 2.31
CA PHE A 358 10.16 14.28 2.11
C PHE A 358 9.11 13.62 1.23
N ASN A 359 9.61 12.80 0.31
CA ASN A 359 8.84 11.97 -0.61
C ASN A 359 9.48 10.59 -0.69
N ASP A 360 8.99 9.67 0.14
CA ASP A 360 9.36 8.26 0.03
C ASP A 360 8.61 7.60 -1.13
N SER A 361 9.27 6.70 -1.86
CA SER A 361 8.68 5.98 -3.01
C SER A 361 7.41 5.19 -2.64
N GLU A 362 7.29 4.76 -1.38
CA GLU A 362 6.14 4.03 -0.87
C GLU A 362 5.03 4.93 -0.33
N CYS A 363 5.26 6.24 -0.22
CA CYS A 363 4.26 7.18 0.28
C CYS A 363 3.08 7.29 -0.69
N ILE A 364 1.90 6.87 -0.23
CA ILE A 364 0.63 6.99 -0.95
C ILE A 364 -0.11 8.32 -0.66
N LEU A 365 0.56 9.26 0.02
CA LEU A 365 0.01 10.57 0.40
C LEU A 365 -1.40 10.45 0.99
N CYS A 366 -1.51 9.67 2.06
CA CYS A 366 -2.80 9.30 2.66
C CYS A 366 -3.17 10.11 3.91
N MET A 367 -2.27 11.03 4.31
CA MET A 367 -2.37 11.98 5.43
C MET A 367 -2.59 11.39 6.83
N ALA A 368 -2.56 10.06 6.99
CA ALA A 368 -2.68 9.41 8.30
C ALA A 368 -1.62 9.89 9.32
N CYS A 369 -0.43 10.25 8.85
CA CYS A 369 0.64 10.78 9.69
C CYS A 369 0.33 12.19 10.27
N ILE A 370 -0.38 13.04 9.52
CA ILE A 370 -0.83 14.37 9.99
C ILE A 370 -1.89 14.17 11.07
N ASP A 371 -2.83 13.27 10.80
CA ASP A 371 -3.94 12.93 11.67
C ASP A 371 -3.49 12.31 13.00
N ALA A 372 -2.42 11.51 12.98
CA ALA A 372 -1.87 10.87 14.17
C ALA A 372 -0.96 11.78 15.02
N CYS A 373 -0.31 12.79 14.44
CA CYS A 373 0.70 13.58 15.13
C CYS A 373 0.12 14.40 16.29
N PRO A 374 0.50 14.17 17.56
CA PRO A 374 -0.05 14.92 18.69
C PRO A 374 0.33 16.41 18.62
N ALA A 375 1.57 16.73 18.23
CA ALA A 375 2.08 18.09 18.13
C ALA A 375 1.59 18.86 16.89
N GLY A 376 1.06 18.18 15.87
CA GLY A 376 0.68 18.81 14.60
C GLY A 376 1.88 19.38 13.83
N ALA A 377 2.99 18.67 13.84
CA ALA A 377 4.25 19.08 13.22
C ALA A 377 4.34 18.73 11.72
N LEU A 378 3.33 18.06 11.16
CA LEU A 378 3.33 17.57 9.77
C LEU A 378 2.30 18.34 8.93
N SER A 379 2.69 18.73 7.72
CA SER A 379 1.82 19.40 6.75
C SER A 379 2.12 18.96 5.32
N PRO A 380 1.14 19.01 4.39
CA PRO A 380 1.42 18.84 2.98
C PRO A 380 2.21 20.05 2.47
N LYS A 381 3.16 19.81 1.57
CA LYS A 381 4.01 20.85 0.97
C LYS A 381 4.11 20.65 -0.54
N PHE A 382 3.86 21.73 -1.27
CA PHE A 382 4.14 21.86 -2.69
C PHE A 382 5.57 22.42 -2.88
N PRO A 383 6.21 22.19 -4.04
CA PRO A 383 7.58 22.58 -4.32
C PRO A 383 7.86 24.06 -4.06
#